data_AF-A0A1N7P8F5-F1
#
_entry.id   AF-A0A1N7P8F5-F1
#
_cell.length_a   1.000
_cell.length_b   1.000
_cell.length_c   1.000
_cell.angle_alpha   90.00
_cell.angle_beta   90.00
_cell.angle_gamma   90.00
#
_symmetry.space_group_name_H-M   'P 1'
#
loop_
_entity.id
_entity.type
_entity.pdbx_description
1 polymer ?
#
loop_
_entity_poly.entity_id
_entity_poly.type
_entity_poly.pdbx_seq_one_letter_code
_entity_poly.pdbx_strand_id
1 'polypeptide(L)' 'MPRSVALAYVLWFFLGYLGVHRVYLGHVGTGLLMAACTVVGGLVASTVIGHILLFAVGIWWLFDLVLTARMAGYRGVNR' A
#
# COMPACT_ATOMS: atom_id res chain seq x y z
N MET A 1 5.73 18.68 -8.08
CA MET A 1 4.26 18.81 -7.90
C MET A 1 3.91 18.40 -6.47
N PRO A 2 3.16 19.21 -5.70
CA PRO A 2 2.68 18.81 -4.38
C PRO A 2 1.79 17.57 -4.56
N ARG A 3 2.18 16.43 -4.01
CA ARG A 3 1.34 15.22 -4.04
C ARG A 3 0.32 15.39 -2.91
N SER A 4 -0.97 15.44 -3.25
CA SER A 4 -2.03 15.66 -2.26
C SER A 4 -2.19 14.44 -1.35
N VAL A 5 -2.08 14.66 -0.04
CA VAL A 5 -2.26 13.63 0.99
C VAL A 5 -3.63 12.98 0.89
N ALA A 6 -4.67 13.79 0.67
CA ALA A 6 -6.03 13.32 0.47
C ALA A 6 -6.14 12.34 -0.71
N LEU A 7 -5.44 12.62 -1.82
CA LEU A 7 -5.44 11.72 -2.98
C LEU A 7 -4.71 10.41 -2.69
N ALA A 8 -3.66 10.43 -1.87
CA ALA A 8 -2.97 9.21 -1.42
C ALA A 8 -3.90 8.33 -0.57
N TYR A 9 -4.73 8.92 0.31
CA TYR A 9 -5.74 8.18 1.07
C TYR A 9 -6.87 7.62 0.20
N VAL A 10 -7.33 8.39 -0.80
CA VAL A 10 -8.33 7.92 -1.76
C VAL A 10 -7.79 6.74 -2.57
N LEU A 11 -6.53 6.82 -3.03
CA LEU A 11 -5.85 5.71 -3.71
C LEU A 11 -5.63 4.51 -2.79
N TRP A 12 -5.35 4.73 -1.52
CA TRP A 12 -5.21 3.64 -0.54
C TRP A 12 -6.54 2.92 -0.29
N PHE A 13 -7.66 3.65 -0.27
CA PHE A 13 -8.99 3.05 -0.07
C PHE A 13 -9.46 2.26 -1.31
N PHE A 14 -9.32 2.83 -2.51
CA PHE A 14 -9.78 2.17 -3.75
C PHE A 14 -8.77 1.17 -4.33
N LEU A 15 -7.46 1.40 -4.13
CA LEU A 15 -6.38 0.72 -4.84
C LEU A 15 -5.24 0.28 -3.90
N GLY A 16 -5.54 0.16 -2.59
CA GLY A 16 -4.56 -0.19 -1.57
C GLY A 16 -3.99 -1.60 -1.70
N TYR A 17 -4.77 -2.55 -2.19
CA TYR A 17 -4.30 -3.92 -2.47
C TYR A 17 -3.29 -3.99 -3.63
N LEU A 18 -3.32 -3.01 -4.54
CA LEU A 18 -2.40 -2.90 -5.68
C LEU A 18 -1.17 -2.03 -5.37
N GLY A 19 -1.08 -1.42 -4.18
CA GLY A 19 0.08 -0.61 -3.79
C GLY A 19 0.25 0.71 -4.55
N VAL A 20 -0.79 1.17 -5.26
CA VAL A 20 -0.68 2.34 -6.17
C VAL A 20 -0.50 3.65 -5.41
N HIS A 21 -0.98 3.74 -4.17
CA HIS A 21 -0.73 4.88 -3.28
C HIS A 21 0.76 5.08 -2.97
N ARG A 22 1.56 4.00 -2.86
CA ARG A 22 3.03 4.09 -2.70
C ARG A 22 3.73 4.52 -3.98
N VAL A 23 3.28 4.03 -5.14
CA VAL A 23 3.76 4.48 -6.45
C VAL A 23 3.49 5.98 -6.61
N TYR A 24 2.30 6.43 -6.20
CA TYR A 24 1.92 7.84 -6.18
C TYR A 24 2.73 8.67 -5.17
N LEU A 25 3.34 8.09 -4.13
CA LEU A 25 4.24 8.82 -3.22
C LEU A 25 5.71 8.83 -3.68
N GLY A 26 6.03 8.14 -4.77
CA GLY A 26 7.38 7.98 -5.32
C GLY A 26 8.12 6.72 -4.86
N HIS A 27 7.46 5.83 -4.11
CA HIS A 27 8.03 4.60 -3.58
C HIS A 27 7.61 3.38 -4.41
N VAL A 28 8.02 3.35 -5.69
CA VAL A 28 7.62 2.34 -6.67
C VAL A 28 8.03 0.92 -6.24
N GLY A 29 9.23 0.73 -5.69
CA GLY A 29 9.72 -0.60 -5.32
C GLY A 29 8.86 -1.30 -4.26
N THR A 30 8.40 -0.57 -3.25
CA THR A 30 7.56 -1.14 -2.19
C THR A 30 6.09 -1.27 -2.60
N GLY A 31 5.59 -0.39 -3.48
CA GLY A 31 4.26 -0.55 -4.08
C GLY A 31 4.18 -1.79 -4.98
N LEU A 32 5.22 -2.03 -5.79
CA LEU A 32 5.31 -3.20 -6.65
C LEU A 32 5.45 -4.51 -5.86
N LEU A 33 6.21 -4.50 -4.75
CA LEU A 33 6.33 -5.65 -3.86
C LEU A 33 4.97 -6.03 -3.26
N MET A 34 4.17 -5.02 -2.88
CA MET A 34 2.83 -5.23 -2.33
C MET A 34 1.89 -5.79 -3.40
N ALA A 35 1.90 -5.24 -4.63
CA ALA A 35 1.15 -5.77 -5.76
C ALA A 35 1.52 -7.23 -6.07
N ALA A 36 2.82 -7.56 -6.08
CA ALA A 36 3.30 -8.92 -6.30
C ALA A 36 2.85 -9.87 -5.18
N CYS A 37 2.94 -9.46 -3.91
CA CYS A 37 2.43 -10.24 -2.78
C CYS A 37 0.92 -10.46 -2.85
N THR A 38 0.14 -9.44 -3.24
CA THR A 38 -1.31 -9.57 -3.40
C THR A 38 -1.66 -10.54 -4.55
N VAL A 39 -0.97 -10.44 -5.69
CA VAL A 39 -1.19 -11.33 -6.84
C VAL A 39 -0.79 -12.77 -6.49
N VAL A 40 0.39 -12.98 -5.93
CA VAL A 40 0.87 -14.31 -5.52
C VAL A 40 -0.01 -14.88 -4.40
N GLY A 41 -0.41 -14.06 -3.42
CA GLY A 41 -1.32 -14.44 -2.36
C GLY A 41 -2.71 -14.81 -2.85
N GLY A 42 -3.21 -14.10 -3.87
CA GLY A 42 -4.45 -14.43 -4.57
C GLY A 42 -4.37 -15.74 -5.35
N LEU A 43 -3.25 -16.01 -6.03
CA LEU A 43 -3.03 -17.25 -6.77
C LEU A 43 -2.93 -18.47 -5.85
N VAL A 44 -2.37 -18.30 -4.65
CA VAL A 44 -2.23 -19.36 -3.64
C VAL A 44 -3.41 -19.34 -2.64
N ALA A 45 -4.41 -18.46 -2.83
CA ALA A 45 -5.54 -18.26 -1.90
C ALA A 45 -6.36 -19.54 -1.67
N SER A 46 -6.37 -20.46 -2.65
CA SER A 46 -6.99 -21.78 -2.54
C SER A 46 -6.37 -22.66 -1.46
N THR A 47 -5.16 -22.35 -1.01
CA THR A 47 -4.42 -23.06 0.05
C THR A 47 -4.46 -22.27 1.35
N VAL A 48 -4.35 -22.96 2.50
CA VAL A 48 -4.20 -22.32 3.83
C VAL A 48 -3.04 -21.31 3.86
N ILE A 49 -1.97 -21.56 3.08
CA ILE A 49 -0.82 -20.66 2.93
C ILE A 49 -1.25 -19.31 2.30
N GLY A 50 -2.13 -19.33 1.31
CA GLY A 50 -2.65 -18.10 0.71
C GLY A 50 -3.53 -17.31 1.67
N HIS A 51 -4.27 -17.98 2.55
CA HIS A 51 -5.03 -17.31 3.62
C HIS A 51 -4.10 -16.60 4.62
N ILE A 52 -3.02 -17.24 5.05
CA ILE A 52 -2.02 -16.60 5.93
C ILE A 52 -1.36 -15.41 5.23
N LEU A 53 -1.04 -15.56 3.93
CA LEU A 53 -0.39 -14.50 3.16
C LEU A 53 -1.32 -13.31 2.92
N LEU A 54 -2.59 -13.55 2.61
CA LEU A 54 -3.62 -12.50 2.50
C LEU A 54 -3.87 -11.83 3.86
N PHE A 55 -3.83 -12.57 4.97
CA PHE A 55 -3.94 -12.01 6.31
C PHE A 55 -2.75 -11.09 6.63
N ALA A 56 -1.53 -11.52 6.27
CA ALA A 56 -0.33 -10.70 6.40
C ALA A 56 -0.39 -9.44 5.53
N VAL A 57 -0.89 -9.54 4.29
CA VAL A 57 -1.14 -8.39 3.40
C VAL A 57 -2.22 -7.47 3.98
N GLY A 58 -3.26 -8.00 4.63
CA GLY A 58 -4.29 -7.22 5.33
C GLY A 58 -3.73 -6.43 6.52
N ILE A 59 -2.88 -7.07 7.33
CA ILE A 59 -2.15 -6.38 8.40
C ILE A 59 -1.22 -5.32 7.82
N TRP A 60 -0.49 -5.63 6.75
CA TRP A 60 0.36 -4.67 6.07
C TRP A 60 -0.46 -3.49 5.54
N TRP A 61 -1.63 -3.72 4.95
CA TRP A 61 -2.54 -2.67 4.48
C TRP A 61 -2.94 -1.69 5.60
N LEU A 62 -3.20 -2.19 6.83
CA LEU A 62 -3.44 -1.37 8.03
C LEU A 62 -2.20 -0.54 8.44
N PHE A 63 -1.02 -1.15 8.49
CA PHE A 63 0.24 -0.42 8.77
C PHE A 63 0.55 0.63 7.70
N ASP A 64 0.11 0.39 6.48
CA ASP A 64 0.29 1.32 5.38
C ASP A 64 -0.48 2.63 5.58
N LEU A 65 -1.54 2.63 6.39
CA LEU A 65 -2.26 3.85 6.80
C LEU A 65 -1.33 4.80 7.56
N VAL A 66 -0.51 4.27 8.48
CA VAL A 66 0.49 5.03 9.26
C VAL A 66 1.70 5.39 8.40
N LEU A 67 2.17 4.48 7.54
CA LEU A 67 3.31 4.71 6.65
C LEU A 67 2.99 5.78 5.59
N THR A 68 1.81 5.72 4.99
CA THR A 68 1.29 6.73 4.05
C THR A 68 1.12 8.06 4.76
N ALA A 69 0.58 8.09 5.98
CA ALA A 69 0.52 9.30 6.81
C ALA A 69 1.90 9.91 7.06
N ARG A 70 2.90 9.08 7.42
CA ARG A 70 4.28 9.53 7.64
C ARG A 70 4.92 10.09 6.38
N MET A 71 4.82 9.37 5.25
CA MET A 71 5.40 9.78 3.97
C MET A 71 4.76 11.06 3.42
N ALA A 72 3.44 11.19 3.60
CA ALA A 72 2.69 12.36 3.17
C ALA A 72 2.92 13.57 4.10
N GLY A 73 2.99 13.35 5.42
CA GLY A 73 3.24 14.37 6.43
C GLY A 73 4.65 14.97 6.37
N TYR A 74 5.67 14.17 6.02
CA TYR A 74 7.06 14.63 5.87
C TYR A 74 7.24 15.73 4.81
N ARG A 75 6.35 15.80 3.80
CA ARG A 75 6.39 16.82 2.75
C ARG A 75 5.58 18.09 3.08
N GLY A 76 4.74 18.06 4.11
CA GLY A 76 3.94 19.20 4.54
C GLY A 76 4.66 20.15 5.50
N VAL A 77 5.60 19.63 6.29
CA VAL A 77 6.30 20.39 7.35
C VAL A 77 7.55 21.13 6.85
N ASN A 78 8.21 20.64 5.79
CA ASN A 78 9.42 21.26 5.22
C ASN A 78 9.12 22.27 4.09
N ARG A 79 8.03 23.04 4.20
CA ARG A 79 7.67 24.08 3.21
C ARG A 79 7.43 25.42 3.88
#